data_AF-A0A2D6KH98-F1
#
_entry.id   AF-A0A2D6KH98-F1
#
_cell.length_a   1.000
_cell.length_b   1.000
_cell.length_c   1.000
_cell.angle_alpha   90.00
_cell.angle_beta   90.00
_cell.angle_gamma   90.00
#
_symmetry.space_group_name_H-M   'P 1'
#
loop_
_entity.id
_entity.type
_entity.pdbx_description
1 polymer ?
#
loop_
_entity_poly.entity_id
_entity_poly.type
_entity_poly.pdbx_seq_one_letter_code
_entity_poly.pdbx_strand_id
1 'polypeptide(L)'
;MSVGKVAALILALVRRPGLWPVVARQAHRLAARGWWRRAPFLPLPDAAYMGFRALTQHGDADREPDVADVLVWLVWCREMERGA
;
A
#
# COMPACT_ATOMS: atom_id res chain seq x y z
N MET A 1 5.76 9.13 -3.40
CA MET A 1 6.07 8.20 -4.51
C MET A 1 6.04 8.98 -5.80
N SER A 2 7.14 8.98 -6.55
CA SER A 2 7.18 9.50 -7.91
C SER A 2 6.10 8.85 -8.80
N VAL A 3 5.54 9.61 -9.74
CA VAL A 3 4.52 9.17 -10.71
C VAL A 3 4.97 7.88 -11.43
N GLY A 4 6.26 7.76 -11.77
CA GLY A 4 6.80 6.57 -12.42
C GLY A 4 6.71 5.31 -11.55
N LYS A 5 6.99 5.43 -10.24
CA LYS A 5 6.87 4.30 -9.30
C LYS A 5 5.41 3.90 -9.09
N VAL A 6 4.50 4.88 -9.04
CA VAL A 6 3.05 4.62 -8.94
C VAL A 6 2.54 3.87 -10.17
N ALA A 7 2.90 4.32 -11.38
CA ALA A 7 2.51 3.66 -12.62
C ALA A 7 3.05 2.22 -12.70
N ALA A 8 4.31 2.01 -12.31
CA ALA A 8 4.91 0.69 -12.25
C ALA A 8 4.20 -0.25 -11.25
N LEU A 9 3.84 0.27 -10.07
CA LEU A 9 3.07 -0.48 -9.07
C LEU A 9 1.68 -0.86 -9.60
N ILE A 10 0.94 0.10 -10.17
CA ILE A 10 -0.38 -0.16 -10.77
C ILE A 10 -0.27 -1.25 -11.84
N LEU A 11 0.71 -1.14 -12.75
CA LEU A 11 0.93 -2.12 -13.79
C LEU A 11 1.26 -3.52 -13.23
N ALA A 12 2.09 -3.59 -12.19
CA ALA A 12 2.41 -4.85 -11.53
C ALA A 12 1.19 -5.49 -10.83
N LEU A 13 0.31 -4.68 -10.23
CA LEU A 13 -0.92 -5.15 -9.58
C LEU A 13 -1.98 -5.60 -10.60
N VAL A 14 -2.14 -4.88 -11.71
CA VAL A 14 -3.06 -5.25 -12.79
C VAL A 14 -2.70 -6.64 -13.35
N ARG A 15 -1.41 -6.96 -13.47
CA ARG A 15 -0.93 -8.27 -13.93
C ARG A 15 -1.08 -9.40 -12.90
N ARG A 16 -1.58 -9.12 -11.68
CA ARG A 16 -1.67 -10.09 -10.57
C ARG A 16 -3.08 -10.07 -9.95
N PRO A 17 -4.10 -10.61 -10.64
CA PRO A 17 -5.49 -10.58 -10.18
C PRO A 17 -5.69 -11.23 -8.81
N GLY A 18 -4.90 -12.24 -8.47
CA GLY A 18 -4.93 -12.89 -7.16
C GLY A 18 -4.50 -12.01 -5.97
N LEU A 19 -4.01 -10.79 -6.21
CA LEU A 19 -3.68 -9.82 -5.16
C LEU A 19 -4.76 -8.74 -4.98
N TRP A 20 -5.71 -8.60 -5.91
CA TRP A 20 -6.67 -7.49 -5.88
C TRP A 20 -7.52 -7.42 -4.60
N PRO A 21 -8.06 -8.55 -4.07
CA PRO A 21 -8.81 -8.49 -2.83
C PRO A 21 -7.96 -8.02 -1.65
N VAL A 22 -6.68 -8.41 -1.63
CA VAL A 22 -5.72 -8.04 -0.59
C VAL A 22 -5.39 -6.56 -0.70
N VAL A 23 -5.10 -6.07 -1.91
CA VAL A 23 -4.88 -4.64 -2.18
C VAL A 23 -6.04 -3.80 -1.66
N ALA A 24 -7.28 -4.16 -2.02
CA ALA A 24 -8.45 -3.41 -1.59
C ALA A 24 -8.63 -3.39 -0.07
N ARG A 25 -8.48 -4.55 0.59
CA ARG A 25 -8.55 -4.66 2.06
C ARG A 25 -7.46 -3.85 2.75
N GLN A 26 -6.22 -4.00 2.29
CA GLN A 26 -5.08 -3.30 2.89
C GLN A 26 -5.18 -1.79 2.67
N ALA A 27 -5.55 -1.34 1.48
CA ALA A 27 -5.80 0.07 1.20
C ALA A 27 -6.88 0.64 2.15
N HIS A 28 -8.00 -0.06 2.32
CA HIS A 28 -9.05 0.33 3.27
C HIS A 28 -8.58 0.34 4.73
N ARG A 29 -7.85 -0.69 5.18
CA ARG A 29 -7.35 -0.81 6.57
C ARG A 29 -6.36 0.29 6.92
N LEU A 30 -5.54 0.69 5.96
CA LEU A 30 -4.51 1.70 6.13
C LEU A 30 -5.00 3.12 5.83
N ALA A 31 -6.22 3.27 5.33
CA ALA A 31 -6.73 4.57 4.94
C ALA A 31 -6.94 5.50 6.15
N ALA A 32 -6.70 6.79 5.93
CA ALA A 32 -6.96 7.81 6.93
C ALA A 32 -8.44 7.80 7.36
N ARG A 33 -8.73 8.05 8.64
CA ARG A 33 -10.11 8.13 9.13
C ARG A 33 -10.87 9.22 8.37
N GLY A 34 -12.06 8.89 7.86
CA GLY A 34 -12.89 9.84 7.12
C GLY A 34 -12.40 10.13 5.69
N TRP A 35 -11.59 9.25 5.09
CA TRP A 35 -11.15 9.37 3.69
C TRP A 35 -12.30 9.60 2.70
N TRP A 36 -13.50 9.09 3.00
CA TRP A 36 -14.71 9.26 2.19
C TRP A 36 -15.34 10.66 2.26
N ARG A 37 -14.86 11.54 3.14
CA ARG A 37 -15.40 12.91 3.31
C ARG A 37 -14.65 13.94 2.46
N ARG A 38 -13.50 13.56 1.88
CA ARG A 38 -12.65 14.48 1.12
C ARG A 38 -12.21 13.82 -0.19
N ALA A 39 -12.24 14.59 -1.28
CA ALA A 39 -11.66 14.16 -2.55
C ALA A 39 -10.18 13.73 -2.32
N PRO A 40 -9.70 12.65 -2.97
CA PRO A 40 -10.32 11.98 -4.12
C PRO A 40 -11.36 10.90 -3.76
N PHE A 41 -11.78 10.77 -2.49
CA PHE A 41 -12.74 9.76 -2.04
C PHE A 41 -12.27 8.32 -2.30
N LEU A 42 -10.96 8.10 -2.29
CA LEU A 42 -10.34 6.78 -2.32
C LEU A 42 -9.74 6.44 -0.95
N PRO A 43 -9.78 5.15 -0.54
CA PRO A 43 -9.10 4.68 0.66
C PRO A 43 -7.59 4.61 0.41
N LEU A 44 -6.94 5.77 0.35
CA LEU A 44 -5.49 5.85 0.22
C LEU A 44 -4.83 5.69 1.59
N PRO A 45 -3.73 4.90 1.70
CA PRO A 45 -2.98 4.77 2.95
C PRO A 45 -2.61 6.13 3.54
N ASP A 46 -2.78 6.25 4.86
CA ASP A 46 -2.48 7.47 5.58
C ASP A 46 -0.99 7.83 5.51
N ALA A 47 -0.68 9.09 5.21
CA ALA A 47 0.69 9.55 5.04
C ALA A 47 1.54 9.44 6.32
N ALA A 48 0.95 9.66 7.50
CA ALA A 48 1.67 9.51 8.75
C ALA A 48 1.99 8.04 9.04
N TYR A 49 1.06 7.13 8.72
CA TYR A 49 1.34 5.69 8.78
C TYR A 49 2.46 5.29 7.82
N MET A 50 2.44 5.79 6.59
CA MET A 50 3.49 5.50 5.59
C MET A 50 4.86 6.02 6.03
N GLY A 51 4.93 7.22 6.59
CA GLY A 51 6.18 7.77 7.14
C GLY A 51 6.70 6.97 8.34
N PHE A 52 5.80 6.56 9.25
CA PHE A 52 6.17 5.67 10.35
C PHE A 52 6.74 4.33 9.86
N ARG A 53 6.13 3.73 8.83
CA ARG A 53 6.62 2.50 8.20
C ARG A 53 8.00 2.67 7.57
N ALA A 54 8.21 3.76 6.83
CA ALA A 54 9.51 4.06 6.22
C ALA A 54 10.58 4.26 7.30
N LEU A 55 10.27 5.03 8.35
CA LEU A 55 11.16 5.28 9.47
C LEU A 55 11.56 3.98 10.20
N THR A 56 10.60 3.11 10.48
CA THR A 56 10.86 1.86 11.20
C THR A 56 11.63 0.83 10.38
N GLN A 57 11.33 0.73 9.07
CA GLN A 57 11.97 -0.24 8.19
C GLN A 57 13.36 0.21 7.71
N HIS A 58 13.53 1.52 7.46
CA HIS A 58 14.71 2.05 6.77
C HIS A 58 15.46 3.13 7.56
N GLY A 59 14.96 3.56 8.72
CA GLY A 59 15.56 4.66 9.48
C GLY A 59 15.30 6.05 8.91
N ASP A 60 14.46 6.17 7.88
CA ASP A 60 14.16 7.42 7.17
C ASP A 60 12.66 7.49 6.87
N ALA A 61 11.99 8.50 7.43
CA ALA A 61 10.54 8.70 7.29
C ALA A 61 10.13 9.20 5.89
N ASP A 62 11.05 9.85 5.18
CA ASP A 62 10.78 10.44 3.86
C ASP A 62 11.13 9.47 2.72
N ARG A 63 11.71 8.30 3.06
CA ARG A 63 12.04 7.28 2.07
C ARG A 63 10.78 6.73 1.41
N GLU A 64 10.69 6.94 0.10
CA GLU A 64 9.60 6.36 -0.69
C GLU A 64 9.70 4.83 -0.75
N PRO A 65 8.59 4.11 -0.59
CA PRO A 65 8.58 2.65 -0.72
C PRO A 65 8.89 2.24 -2.16
N ASP A 66 9.68 1.18 -2.30
CA ASP A 66 9.95 0.59 -3.60
C ASP A 66 8.81 -0.35 -4.03
N VAL A 67 8.59 -0.44 -5.34
CA VAL A 67 7.51 -1.26 -5.90
C VAL A 67 7.63 -2.72 -5.47
N ALA A 68 8.86 -3.23 -5.40
CA ALA A 68 9.14 -4.58 -4.93
C ALA A 68 8.71 -4.79 -3.46
N ASP A 69 9.02 -3.84 -2.58
CA ASP A 69 8.68 -3.93 -1.16
C ASP A 69 7.16 -3.97 -0.95
N VAL A 70 6.43 -3.13 -1.67
CA VAL A 70 4.95 -3.13 -1.62
C VAL A 70 4.40 -4.48 -2.08
N LEU A 71 4.94 -5.06 -3.15
CA LEU A 71 4.48 -6.33 -3.69
C LEU A 71 4.80 -7.50 -2.75
N VAL A 72 6.00 -7.54 -2.17
CA VAL A 72 6.40 -8.54 -1.18
C VAL A 72 5.47 -8.47 0.03
N TRP A 73 5.21 -7.26 0.53
CA TRP A 73 4.29 -7.07 1.66
C TRP A 73 2.86 -7.53 1.35
N LEU A 74 2.32 -7.23 0.16
CA LEU A 74 0.98 -7.68 -0.25
C LEU A 74 0.89 -9.21 -0.38
N VAL A 75 1.93 -9.85 -0.92
CA VAL A 75 2.00 -11.32 -0.96
C VAL A 75 2.02 -11.89 0.45
N TRP A 76 2.83 -11.32 1.34
CA TRP A 76 2.88 -11.74 2.74
C TRP A 76 1.51 -11.59 3.42
N CYS A 77 0.82 -10.44 3.26
CA CYS A 77 -0.53 -10.25 3.79
C CYS A 77 -1.51 -11.32 3.30
N ARG A 78 -1.43 -11.71 2.02
CA ARG A 78 -2.29 -12.77 1.47
C ARG A 78 -2.04 -14.10 2.15
N GLU A 79 -0.78 -14.49 2.34
CA GLU A 79 -0.46 -15.78 2.97
C GLU A 79 -0.86 -15.78 4.45
N MET A 80 -0.69 -14.67 5.16
CA MET A 80 -1.18 -14.52 6.53
C MET A 80 -2.71 -14.61 6.64
N GLU A 81 -3.45 -14.04 5.68
CA GLU A 81 -4.91 -14.14 5.62
C GLU A 81 -5.41 -15.55 5.25
N ARG A 82 -4.57 -16.40 4.65
CA ARG A 82 -4.92 -17.80 4.33
C ARG A 82 -4.65 -18.77 5.47
N GLY A 83 -3.72 -18.43 6.36
CA GLY A 83 -3.38 -19.23 7.54
C GLY A 83 -4.17 -18.87 8.80
N ALA A 84 -5.00 -17.83 8.75
CA ALA A 84 -5.89 -17.38 9.82
C ALA A 84 -7.31 -17.92 9.62
#